data_AF-A0A256WC05-F1
#
_entry.id   AF-A0A256WC05-F1
#
_cell.length_a   1.000
_cell.length_b   1.000
_cell.length_c   1.000
_cell.angle_alpha   90.00
_cell.angle_beta   90.00
_cell.angle_gamma   90.00
#
_symmetry.space_group_name_H-M   'P 1'
#
loop_
_entity.id
_entity.type
_entity.pdbx_description
1 polymer ?
#
loop_
_entity_poly.entity_id
_entity_poly.type
_entity_poly.pdbx_seq_one_letter_code
_entity_poly.pdbx_strand_id
1 'polypeptide(L)'
;MRELIINDFRHNTGSPKSHRMNRIFAVVPFLTILILFSCAPKQDLTENKVPENIIQPDSMVVIIVDMQIAEAVLREMRRIGKYEENIAITSFEKVFAKHNISKKKYEESTAYYEQHLEIYENIYEKVITKLSQLQAEVKEPEGL
;
A
#
# COMPACT_ATOMS: atom_id res chain seq x y z
N MET A 1 -50.83 73.85 12.72
CA MET A 1 -49.70 74.75 12.48
C MET A 1 -48.56 73.86 12.01
N ARG A 2 -48.31 73.68 10.71
CA ARG A 2 -47.66 74.67 9.82
C ARG A 2 -46.45 75.24 10.58
N GLU A 3 -45.23 74.85 10.23
CA GLU A 3 -44.55 75.37 9.05
C GLU A 3 -43.44 74.41 8.57
N LEU A 4 -43.37 74.26 7.24
CA LEU A 4 -42.16 74.29 6.37
C LEU A 4 -40.99 73.35 6.71
N ILE A 5 -40.66 72.32 5.91
CA ILE A 5 -40.17 72.36 4.51
C ILE A 5 -38.96 73.29 4.33
N ILE A 6 -37.99 72.77 3.57
CA ILE A 6 -36.91 73.45 2.83
C ILE A 6 -35.55 73.44 3.56
N ASN A 7 -34.70 72.46 3.23
CA ASN A 7 -33.63 72.68 2.24
C ASN A 7 -32.89 71.35 2.03
N ASP A 8 -33.27 70.59 1.03
CA ASP A 8 -32.65 70.63 -0.30
C ASP A 8 -31.23 70.04 -0.31
N PHE A 9 -31.19 68.78 -0.74
CA PHE A 9 -30.40 68.41 -1.91
C PHE A 9 -28.95 68.93 -1.96
N ARG A 10 -28.02 68.17 -1.39
CA ARG A 10 -26.65 68.10 -1.95
C ARG A 10 -26.05 66.69 -1.84
N HIS A 11 -25.86 66.13 -3.03
CA HIS A 11 -24.86 65.14 -3.44
C HIS A 11 -24.94 63.71 -2.91
N ASN A 12 -25.66 62.92 -3.71
CA ASN A 12 -25.18 61.71 -4.35
C ASN A 12 -23.66 61.73 -4.68
N THR A 13 -22.88 60.80 -4.11
CA THR A 13 -22.16 59.67 -4.76
C THR A 13 -20.91 59.29 -3.95
N GLY A 14 -21.00 58.18 -3.20
CA GLY A 14 -19.85 57.56 -2.53
C GLY A 14 -20.08 56.07 -2.39
N SER A 15 -19.30 55.30 -3.15
CA SER A 15 -19.38 53.84 -3.34
C SER A 15 -19.33 53.02 -2.04
N PRO A 16 -19.85 51.77 -2.06
CA PRO A 16 -19.82 50.88 -0.91
C PRO A 16 -18.38 50.43 -0.60
N LYS A 17 -17.88 50.75 0.60
CA LYS A 17 -16.61 50.23 1.10
C LYS A 17 -16.78 48.84 1.71
N SER A 18 -16.19 47.89 0.99
CA SER A 18 -15.42 46.73 1.48
C SER A 18 -15.98 45.88 2.63
N HIS A 19 -16.42 44.69 2.23
CA HIS A 19 -15.96 43.41 2.77
C HIS A 19 -16.08 43.18 4.30
N ARG A 20 -17.05 42.37 4.70
CA ARG A 20 -16.80 41.33 5.69
C ARG A 20 -17.20 39.97 5.13
N MET A 21 -16.15 39.32 4.65
CA MET A 21 -16.07 37.94 4.20
C MET A 21 -16.71 36.99 5.21
N ASN A 22 -17.88 36.45 4.87
CA ASN A 22 -18.44 35.28 5.54
C ASN A 22 -19.01 34.30 4.52
N ARG A 23 -18.19 33.94 3.52
CA ARG A 23 -18.51 32.90 2.51
C ARG A 23 -17.64 31.65 2.66
N ILE A 24 -16.83 31.57 3.71
CA ILE A 24 -15.90 30.45 3.95
C ILE A 24 -16.60 29.30 4.70
N PHE A 25 -17.64 29.60 5.49
CA PHE A 25 -18.38 28.60 6.26
C PHE A 25 -19.23 27.63 5.43
N ALA A 26 -19.44 27.90 4.13
CA ALA A 26 -20.27 27.06 3.26
C ALA A 26 -19.48 25.99 2.47
N VAL A 27 -18.14 26.05 2.46
CA VAL A 27 -17.29 25.16 1.65
C VAL A 27 -16.74 23.98 2.47
N VAL A 28 -16.71 24.13 3.79
CA VAL A 28 -16.22 23.13 4.74
C VAL A 28 -17.05 21.83 4.76
N PRO A 29 -18.40 21.84 4.75
CA PRO A 29 -19.17 20.60 4.81
C PRO A 29 -19.11 19.80 3.50
N PHE A 30 -18.83 20.47 2.38
CA PHE A 30 -18.69 19.83 1.05
C PHE A 30 -17.37 19.07 0.91
N LEU A 31 -16.30 19.54 1.59
CA LEU A 31 -14.98 18.90 1.55
C LEU A 31 -14.89 17.66 2.48
N THR A 32 -15.64 17.63 3.57
CA THR A 32 -15.68 16.48 4.52
C THR A 32 -16.39 15.25 3.97
N ILE A 33 -17.34 15.40 3.04
CA ILE A 33 -18.11 14.28 2.46
C ILE A 33 -17.26 13.44 1.49
N LEU A 34 -16.22 14.02 0.88
CA LEU A 34 -15.35 13.32 -0.08
C LEU A 34 -14.41 12.29 0.57
N ILE A 35 -14.24 12.31 1.89
CA ILE A 35 -13.29 11.44 2.60
C ILE A 35 -13.91 10.06 2.91
N LEU A 36 -15.25 9.93 2.87
CA LEU A 36 -15.95 8.71 3.32
C LEU A 36 -16.13 7.64 2.24
N PHE A 37 -15.74 7.88 0.98
CA PHE A 37 -15.87 6.90 -0.11
C PHE A 37 -14.59 6.13 -0.46
N SER A 38 -13.48 6.31 0.28
CA SER A 38 -12.20 5.63 -0.03
C SER A 38 -12.05 4.25 0.60
N CYS A 39 -13.15 3.53 0.86
CA CYS A 39 -13.08 2.12 1.23
C CYS A 39 -13.78 1.29 0.15
N ALA A 40 -13.08 1.04 -0.95
CA ALA A 40 -13.49 0.00 -1.87
C ALA A 40 -13.35 -1.35 -1.11
N PRO A 41 -14.37 -2.21 -1.11
CA PRO A 41 -14.24 -3.53 -0.52
C PRO A 41 -13.09 -4.26 -1.22
N LYS A 42 -12.07 -4.68 -0.46
CA LYS A 42 -11.00 -5.56 -0.94
C LYS A 42 -11.69 -6.82 -1.46
N GLN A 43 -11.83 -6.93 -2.78
CA GLN A 43 -12.34 -8.12 -3.42
C GLN A 43 -11.31 -9.21 -3.09
N ASP A 44 -11.72 -10.27 -2.40
CA ASP A 44 -10.95 -11.51 -2.41
C ASP A 44 -10.79 -11.87 -3.88
N LEU A 45 -9.59 -11.62 -4.42
CA LEU A 45 -9.18 -11.99 -5.77
C LEU A 45 -9.03 -13.50 -5.76
N THR A 46 -10.17 -14.19 -5.65
CA THR A 46 -10.29 -15.62 -5.59
C THR A 46 -9.64 -16.20 -6.83
N GLU A 47 -8.54 -16.91 -6.62
CA GLU A 47 -7.97 -18.12 -7.28
C GLU A 47 -8.40 -18.45 -8.73
N ASN A 48 -9.66 -18.25 -9.10
CA ASN A 48 -10.24 -18.52 -10.42
C ASN A 48 -9.73 -17.63 -11.58
N LYS A 49 -8.92 -16.60 -11.34
CA LYS A 49 -8.34 -15.76 -12.40
C LYS A 49 -6.92 -16.15 -12.82
N VAL A 50 -6.19 -16.88 -11.96
CA VAL A 50 -4.77 -17.18 -12.21
C VAL A 50 -4.66 -18.46 -13.04
N PRO A 51 -3.98 -18.46 -14.19
CA PRO A 51 -3.81 -19.65 -15.01
C PRO A 51 -3.15 -20.79 -14.22
N GLU A 52 -3.55 -22.03 -14.47
CA GLU A 52 -3.02 -23.22 -13.78
C GLU A 52 -1.50 -23.40 -13.97
N ASN A 53 -0.97 -22.90 -15.10
CA ASN A 53 0.46 -22.89 -15.37
C ASN A 53 1.23 -21.76 -14.64
N ILE A 54 0.59 -21.00 -13.75
CA ILE A 54 1.20 -20.01 -12.87
C ILE A 54 1.12 -20.53 -11.42
N ILE A 55 2.14 -20.28 -10.61
CA ILE A 55 2.12 -20.60 -9.17
C ILE A 55 0.96 -19.83 -8.55
N GLN A 56 0.05 -20.50 -7.84
CA GLN A 56 -1.11 -19.84 -7.24
C GLN A 56 -0.72 -18.82 -6.16
N PRO A 57 -1.53 -17.76 -5.93
CA PRO A 57 -1.16 -16.65 -5.05
C PRO A 57 -0.72 -17.07 -3.65
N ASP A 58 -1.45 -17.97 -3.01
CA ASP A 58 -1.13 -18.41 -1.64
C ASP A 58 0.17 -19.22 -1.59
N SER A 59 0.46 -20.04 -2.61
CA SER A 59 1.75 -20.71 -2.74
C SER A 59 2.88 -19.71 -2.96
N MET A 60 2.65 -18.70 -3.81
CA MET A 60 3.62 -17.64 -4.09
C MET A 60 3.99 -16.85 -2.82
N VAL A 61 3.02 -16.59 -1.93
CA VAL A 61 3.28 -15.96 -0.62
C VAL A 61 4.29 -16.77 0.18
N VAL A 62 4.12 -18.09 0.30
CA VAL A 62 5.03 -18.93 1.10
C VAL A 62 6.42 -19.01 0.46
N ILE A 63 6.47 -19.12 -0.88
CA ILE A 63 7.74 -19.14 -1.62
C ILE A 63 8.53 -17.85 -1.41
N ILE A 64 7.89 -16.69 -1.56
CA ILE A 64 8.55 -15.39 -1.38
C ILE A 64 9.04 -15.24 0.07
N VAL A 65 8.27 -15.68 1.06
CA VAL A 65 8.70 -15.67 2.47
C VAL A 65 10.00 -16.47 2.65
N ASP A 66 10.08 -17.69 2.11
CA ASP A 66 11.29 -18.51 2.20
C ASP A 66 12.47 -17.88 1.43
N MET A 67 12.22 -17.26 0.27
CA MET A 67 13.23 -16.51 -0.48
C MET A 67 13.79 -15.34 0.34
N GLN A 68 12.93 -14.58 1.03
CA GLN A 68 13.33 -13.44 1.87
C GLN A 68 14.14 -13.89 3.09
N ILE A 69 13.80 -15.03 3.69
CA ILE A 69 14.58 -15.64 4.78
C ILE A 69 15.95 -16.10 4.25
N ALA A 70 16.00 -16.79 3.12
CA ALA A 70 17.26 -17.20 2.49
C ALA A 70 18.16 -15.99 2.20
N GLU A 71 17.58 -14.90 1.66
CA GLU A 71 18.32 -13.66 1.42
C GLU A 71 18.83 -13.02 2.72
N ALA A 72 18.04 -13.02 3.79
CA ALA A 72 18.47 -12.53 5.11
C ALA A 72 19.67 -13.32 5.65
N VAL A 73 19.66 -14.65 5.51
CA VAL A 73 20.79 -15.51 5.89
C VAL A 73 22.03 -15.19 5.05
N LEU A 74 21.88 -15.02 3.73
CA LEU A 74 22.99 -14.68 2.85
C LEU A 74 23.58 -13.30 3.17
N ARG A 75 22.73 -12.32 3.50
CA ARG A 75 23.18 -10.98 3.95
C ARG A 75 23.98 -11.08 5.25
N GLU A 76 23.53 -11.90 6.20
CA GLU A 76 24.25 -12.13 7.45
C GLU A 76 25.59 -12.84 7.22
N MET A 77 25.62 -13.87 6.37
CA MET A 77 26.85 -14.55 5.96
C MET A 77 27.86 -13.57 5.35
N ARG A 78 27.38 -12.63 4.52
CA ARG A 78 28.23 -11.57 3.95
C ARG A 78 28.77 -10.64 5.03
N ARG A 79 27.94 -10.26 5.99
CA ARG A 79 28.33 -9.41 7.13
C ARG A 79 29.43 -10.05 7.98
N ILE A 80 29.37 -11.37 8.21
CA ILE A 80 30.35 -12.11 9.03
C ILE A 80 31.54 -12.67 8.22
N GLY A 81 31.64 -12.33 6.93
CA GLY A 81 32.75 -12.78 6.07
C GLY A 81 32.74 -14.26 5.70
N LYS A 82 31.56 -14.92 5.77
CA LYS A 82 31.37 -16.35 5.40
C LYS A 82 30.59 -16.52 4.09
N TYR A 83 30.41 -15.46 3.31
CA TYR A 83 29.69 -15.52 2.05
C TYR A 83 30.56 -16.04 0.92
N GLU A 84 30.02 -16.99 0.17
CA GLU A 84 30.55 -17.44 -1.10
C GLU A 84 29.45 -17.39 -2.16
N GLU A 85 29.79 -17.06 -3.40
CA GLU A 85 28.80 -16.88 -4.48
C GLU A 85 27.96 -18.15 -4.72
N ASN A 86 28.59 -19.33 -4.67
CA ASN A 86 27.92 -20.61 -4.82
C ASN A 86 26.89 -20.90 -3.71
N ILE A 87 27.08 -20.35 -2.51
CA ILE A 87 26.12 -20.49 -1.40
C ILE A 87 24.82 -19.77 -1.73
N ALA A 88 24.89 -18.62 -2.39
CA ALA A 88 23.69 -17.88 -2.79
C ALA A 88 22.84 -18.66 -3.81
N ILE A 89 23.48 -19.18 -4.86
CA ILE A 89 22.83 -20.01 -5.89
C ILE A 89 22.17 -21.23 -5.24
N THR A 90 22.94 -21.97 -4.45
CA THR A 90 22.47 -23.18 -3.77
C THR A 90 21.31 -22.88 -2.79
N SER A 91 21.30 -21.70 -2.17
CA SER A 91 20.24 -21.31 -1.23
C SER A 91 18.90 -21.13 -1.93
N PHE A 92 18.85 -20.44 -3.06
CA PHE A 92 17.61 -20.28 -3.82
C PHE A 92 17.16 -21.57 -4.50
N GLU A 93 18.11 -22.39 -5.00
CA GLU A 93 17.79 -23.73 -5.50
C GLU A 93 17.12 -24.62 -4.45
N LYS A 94 17.58 -24.54 -3.19
CA LYS A 94 16.94 -25.24 -2.07
C LYS A 94 15.53 -24.74 -1.80
N VAL A 95 15.26 -23.44 -1.93
CA VAL A 95 13.90 -22.89 -1.80
C VAL A 95 13.00 -23.45 -2.92
N PHE A 96 13.46 -23.44 -4.16
CA PHE A 96 12.69 -23.99 -5.28
C PHE A 96 12.41 -25.49 -5.12
N ALA A 97 13.41 -26.26 -4.69
CA ALA A 97 13.26 -27.68 -4.40
C ALA A 97 12.25 -27.93 -3.26
N LYS A 98 12.29 -27.14 -2.18
CA LYS A 98 11.33 -27.23 -1.06
C LYS A 98 9.88 -27.09 -1.51
N HIS A 99 9.65 -26.23 -2.52
CA HIS A 99 8.31 -25.94 -3.06
C HIS A 99 7.95 -26.76 -4.29
N ASN A 100 8.80 -27.71 -4.71
CA ASN A 100 8.62 -28.51 -5.93
C ASN A 100 8.41 -27.66 -7.20
N ILE A 101 9.12 -26.54 -7.30
CA ILE A 101 9.09 -25.66 -8.48
C ILE A 101 10.46 -25.56 -9.14
N SER A 102 10.48 -25.21 -10.41
CA SER A 102 11.71 -24.80 -11.09
C SER A 102 11.91 -23.29 -10.96
N LYS A 103 13.16 -22.83 -11.08
CA LYS A 103 13.48 -21.39 -11.21
C LYS A 103 12.66 -20.75 -12.34
N LYS A 104 12.57 -21.43 -13.49
CA LYS A 104 11.78 -20.97 -14.65
C LYS A 104 10.31 -20.77 -14.30
N LYS A 105 9.70 -21.71 -13.58
CA LYS A 105 8.29 -21.62 -13.15
C LYS A 105 8.07 -20.44 -12.21
N TYR A 106 9.02 -20.19 -11.30
CA TYR A 106 9.00 -19.01 -10.44
C TYR A 106 9.07 -17.72 -11.27
N GLU A 107 10.05 -17.59 -12.17
CA GLU A 107 10.23 -16.42 -13.04
C GLU A 107 9.00 -16.15 -13.94
N GLU A 108 8.46 -17.19 -14.58
CA GLU A 108 7.23 -17.10 -15.39
C GLU A 108 6.04 -16.61 -14.55
N SER A 109 5.93 -17.08 -13.31
CA SER A 109 4.84 -16.68 -12.41
C SER A 109 5.03 -15.26 -11.89
N THR A 110 6.25 -14.86 -11.56
CA THR A 110 6.59 -13.48 -11.19
C THR A 110 6.27 -12.52 -12.33
N ALA A 111 6.68 -12.84 -13.56
CA ALA A 111 6.38 -12.03 -14.73
C ALA A 111 4.86 -11.88 -14.97
N TYR A 112 4.08 -12.93 -14.72
CA TYR A 112 2.61 -12.84 -14.73
C TYR A 112 2.11 -11.84 -13.67
N TYR A 113 2.57 -11.95 -12.43
CA TYR A 113 2.11 -11.06 -11.35
C TYR A 113 2.53 -9.60 -11.51
N GLU A 114 3.68 -9.34 -12.14
CA GLU A 114 4.10 -7.98 -12.51
C GLU A 114 3.14 -7.30 -13.49
N GLN A 115 2.40 -8.07 -14.30
CA GLN A 115 1.34 -7.57 -15.18
C GLN A 115 -0.03 -7.51 -14.50
N HIS A 116 -0.18 -8.06 -13.29
CA HIS A 116 -1.42 -8.15 -12.53
C HIS A 116 -1.23 -7.57 -11.12
N LEU A 117 -0.93 -6.26 -11.08
CA LEU A 117 -0.47 -5.57 -9.86
C LEU A 117 -1.41 -5.72 -8.66
N GLU A 118 -2.74 -5.68 -8.85
CA GLU A 118 -3.69 -5.86 -7.74
C GLU A 118 -3.50 -7.21 -7.00
N ILE A 119 -3.23 -8.28 -7.76
CA ILE A 119 -2.97 -9.61 -7.18
C ILE A 119 -1.59 -9.61 -6.51
N TYR A 120 -0.60 -8.97 -7.13
CA TYR A 120 0.77 -8.97 -6.61
C TYR A 120 0.91 -8.14 -5.32
N GLU A 121 0.19 -7.02 -5.24
CA GLU A 121 0.06 -6.21 -4.02
C GLU A 121 -0.53 -7.05 -2.87
N ASN A 122 -1.59 -7.82 -3.13
CA ASN A 122 -2.17 -8.72 -2.12
C ASN A 122 -1.16 -9.79 -1.65
N ILE A 123 -0.41 -10.39 -2.60
CA ILE A 123 0.66 -11.33 -2.28
C ILE A 123 1.69 -10.68 -1.35
N TYR A 124 2.15 -9.46 -1.66
CA TYR A 124 3.14 -8.78 -0.82
C TYR A 124 2.57 -8.32 0.54
N GLU A 125 1.31 -7.87 0.62
CA GLU A 125 0.64 -7.59 1.91
C GLU A 125 0.68 -8.83 2.81
N LYS A 126 0.37 -10.01 2.26
CA LYS A 126 0.43 -11.30 2.99
C LYS A 126 1.87 -11.68 3.36
N VAL A 127 2.84 -11.48 2.46
CA VAL A 127 4.28 -11.73 2.74
C VAL A 127 4.76 -10.88 3.91
N ILE A 128 4.49 -9.57 3.90
CA ILE A 128 4.89 -8.64 4.96
C ILE A 128 4.25 -9.06 6.29
N THR A 129 2.96 -9.39 6.27
CA THR A 129 2.24 -9.86 7.45
C THR A 129 2.90 -11.10 8.04
N LYS A 130 3.19 -12.10 7.21
CA LYS A 130 3.79 -13.37 7.65
C LYS A 130 5.23 -13.20 8.16
N LEU A 131 6.05 -12.38 7.49
CA LEU A 131 7.39 -12.06 7.98
C LEU A 131 7.36 -11.31 9.31
N SER A 132 6.38 -10.42 9.50
CA SER A 132 6.21 -9.69 10.76
C SER A 132 5.82 -10.62 11.92
N GLN A 133 4.94 -11.58 11.66
CA GLN A 133 4.56 -12.62 12.63
C GLN A 133 5.77 -13.48 13.02
N LEU A 134 6.51 -14.00 12.04
CA LEU A 134 7.73 -14.78 12.29
C LEU A 134 8.78 -13.99 13.11
N GLN A 135 8.91 -12.69 12.84
CA GLN A 135 9.81 -11.83 13.62
C GLN A 135 9.34 -11.62 15.05
N ALA A 136 8.02 -11.54 15.30
CA ALA A 136 7.48 -11.44 16.64
C ALA A 136 7.72 -12.74 17.43
N GLU A 137 7.47 -13.89 16.80
CA GLU A 137 7.70 -15.23 17.37
C GLU A 137 9.17 -15.45 17.78
N VAL A 138 10.13 -14.97 16.97
CA VAL A 138 11.56 -15.11 17.30
C VAL A 138 12.03 -14.13 18.39
N LYS A 139 11.36 -12.99 18.58
CA LYS A 139 11.73 -11.96 19.57
C LYS A 139 11.14 -12.20 20.94
N GLU A 140 10.04 -12.93 21.03
CA GLU A 140 9.51 -13.44 22.29
C GLU A 140 10.46 -14.56 22.75
N PRO A 141 11.26 -14.39 23.83
CA PRO A 141 12.01 -15.52 24.35
C PRO A 141 10.99 -16.58 24.72
N GLU A 142 11.07 -17.76 24.11
CA GLU A 142 10.32 -18.94 24.57
C GLU A 142 10.50 -19.01 26.09
N GLY A 143 9.42 -18.78 26.83
CA GLY A 143 9.46 -18.78 28.28
C GLY A 143 9.91 -20.14 28.78
N LEU A 144 11.16 -20.21 29.28
CA LEU A 144 11.70 -21.23 30.17
C LEU A 144 12.94 -20.69 30.89
#